data_AF-A0A7K4H3G0-F1
#
_entry.id   AF-A0A7K4H3G0-F1
#
_cell.length_a   1.000
_cell.length_b   1.000
_cell.length_c   1.000
_cell.angle_alpha   90.00
_cell.angle_beta   90.00
_cell.angle_gamma   90.00
#
_symmetry.space_group_name_H-M   'P 1'
#
loop_
_entity.id
_entity.type
_entity.pdbx_description
1 polymer ?
#
loop_
_entity_poly.entity_id
_entity_poly.type
_entity_poly.pdbx_seq_one_letter_code
_entity_poly.pdbx_strand_id
1 'polypeptide(L)'
;MVFKDMFQLYKIGKELGLSRKEINSTLFFKNRYPLILGLMLIVILSVFAILFWNVALVLYAKSTEPVYPRGTLYSSITFRDFKDKK
;
A
#
# COMPACT_ATOMS: atom_id res chain seq x y z
N MET A 1 14.27 -24.61 -6.84
CA MET A 1 15.22 -24.99 -7.90
C MET A 1 16.28 -23.91 -8.08
N VAL A 2 15.88 -22.68 -8.43
CA VAL A 2 16.72 -21.49 -8.69
C VAL A 2 17.84 -21.20 -7.65
N PHE A 3 17.58 -21.37 -6.34
CA PHE A 3 18.59 -21.09 -5.30
C PHE A 3 19.75 -22.10 -5.27
N LYS A 4 19.52 -23.36 -5.68
CA LYS A 4 20.59 -24.37 -5.73
C LYS A 4 21.57 -24.07 -6.87
N ASP A 5 21.06 -23.62 -8.00
CA ASP A 5 21.85 -23.29 -9.19
C ASP A 5 22.72 -22.04 -8.94
N MET A 6 22.18 -21.03 -8.24
CA MET A 6 22.96 -19.85 -7.83
C MET A 6 24.12 -20.21 -6.89
N PHE A 7 23.93 -21.18 -5.99
CA PHE A 7 24.97 -21.62 -5.07
C PHE A 7 26.09 -22.39 -5.79
N GLN A 8 25.74 -23.20 -6.79
CA GLN A 8 26.72 -23.87 -7.65
C GLN A 8 27.53 -22.87 -8.48
N LEU A 9 26.88 -21.86 -9.08
CA LEU A 9 27.56 -20.78 -9.80
C LEU A 9 28.53 -20.02 -8.90
N TYR A 10 28.13 -19.72 -7.66
CA TYR A 10 29.00 -19.09 -6.68
C TYR A 10 30.23 -19.95 -6.35
N LYS A 11 30.03 -21.28 -6.21
CA LYS A 11 31.11 -22.23 -5.93
C LYS A 11 32.10 -22.34 -7.10
N ILE A 12 31.59 -22.45 -8.33
CA ILE A 12 32.40 -22.48 -9.57
C ILE A 12 33.19 -21.18 -9.72
N GLY A 13 32.55 -20.02 -9.50
CA GLY A 13 33.23 -18.73 -9.60
C GLY A 13 34.36 -18.60 -8.58
N LYS A 14 34.15 -19.10 -7.36
CA LYS A 14 35.17 -19.11 -6.30
C LYS A 14 36.34 -20.05 -6.64
N GLU A 15 36.06 -21.21 -7.24
CA GLU A 15 37.08 -22.17 -7.69
C GLU A 15 37.91 -21.63 -8.87
N LEU A 16 37.32 -20.78 -9.71
CA LEU A 16 38.00 -20.06 -10.80
C LEU A 16 38.82 -18.85 -10.34
N GLY A 17 38.88 -18.56 -9.04
CA GLY A 17 39.65 -17.44 -8.49
C GLY A 17 39.00 -16.07 -8.67
N LEU A 18 37.72 -16.02 -9.06
CA LEU A 18 36.98 -14.75 -9.16
C LEU A 18 36.78 -14.14 -7.78
N SER A 19 36.94 -12.82 -7.70
CA SER A 19 36.63 -12.10 -6.47
C SER A 19 35.12 -12.14 -6.22
N ARG A 20 34.72 -12.03 -4.95
CA ARG A 20 33.30 -11.93 -4.57
C ARG A 20 32.57 -10.82 -5.33
N LYS A 21 33.25 -9.73 -5.68
CA LYS A 21 32.65 -8.62 -6.44
C LYS A 21 32.33 -9.00 -7.88
N GLU A 22 33.15 -9.84 -8.52
CA GLU A 22 32.96 -10.28 -9.92
C GLU A 22 31.88 -11.36 -10.02
N ILE A 23 31.83 -12.26 -9.04
CA ILE A 23 30.74 -13.24 -8.94
C ILE A 23 29.41 -12.53 -8.72
N ASN A 24 29.40 -11.49 -7.87
CA ASN A 24 28.19 -10.71 -7.61
C ASN A 24 27.81 -9.84 -8.81
N SER A 25 28.78 -9.29 -9.56
CA SER A 25 28.47 -8.54 -10.78
C SER A 25 27.90 -9.46 -11.86
N THR A 26 28.42 -10.66 -12.05
CA THR A 26 27.87 -11.60 -13.03
C THR A 26 26.48 -12.12 -12.65
N LEU A 27 26.19 -12.33 -11.35
CA LEU A 27 24.88 -12.74 -10.85
C LEU A 27 23.84 -11.62 -10.87
N PHE A 28 24.21 -10.39 -10.47
CA PHE A 28 23.25 -9.29 -10.28
C PHE A 28 23.27 -8.24 -11.41
N PHE A 29 24.40 -8.02 -12.09
CA PHE A 29 24.54 -6.99 -13.13
C PHE A 29 24.30 -7.50 -14.57
N LYS A 30 23.97 -8.78 -14.78
CA LYS A 30 23.57 -9.22 -16.13
C LYS A 30 22.21 -8.67 -16.57
N ASN A 31 21.41 -8.13 -15.65
CA ASN A 31 20.20 -7.41 -16.00
C ASN A 31 20.54 -5.94 -16.29
N ARG A 32 20.32 -5.48 -17.53
CA ARG A 32 20.26 -4.05 -17.89
C ARG A 32 19.00 -3.34 -17.36
N TYR A 33 18.07 -4.09 -16.77
CA TYR A 33 16.74 -3.61 -16.40
C TYR A 33 16.45 -3.45 -14.88
N PRO A 34 17.41 -3.45 -13.93
CA PRO A 34 17.07 -3.46 -12.50
C PRO A 34 16.34 -2.18 -12.09
N LEU A 35 16.65 -1.07 -12.75
CA LEU A 35 16.04 0.23 -12.47
C LEU A 35 14.60 0.30 -13.02
N ILE A 36 14.36 -0.18 -14.24
CA ILE A 36 13.02 -0.22 -14.85
C ILE A 36 12.09 -1.18 -14.10
N LEU A 37 12.60 -2.36 -13.70
CA LEU A 37 11.84 -3.31 -12.89
C LEU A 37 11.52 -2.76 -11.50
N GLY A 38 12.49 -2.09 -10.86
CA GLY A 38 12.25 -1.41 -9.59
C GLY A 38 11.20 -0.30 -9.70
N LEU A 39 11.25 0.49 -10.78
CA LEU A 39 10.30 1.57 -11.04
C LEU A 39 8.90 1.02 -11.34
N MET A 40 8.80 -0.06 -12.13
CA MET A 40 7.53 -0.77 -12.35
C MET A 40 6.95 -1.29 -11.04
N LEU A 41 7.77 -1.88 -10.18
CA LEU A 41 7.31 -2.39 -8.88
C LEU A 41 6.73 -1.27 -8.02
N ILE A 42 7.40 -0.11 -7.96
CA ILE A 42 6.93 1.06 -7.22
C ILE A 42 5.60 1.56 -7.77
N VAL A 43 5.45 1.63 -9.10
CA VAL A 43 4.19 2.04 -9.76
C VAL A 43 3.06 1.05 -9.46
N ILE A 44 3.34 -0.25 -9.49
CA ILE A 44 2.35 -1.27 -9.16
C ILE A 44 1.90 -1.12 -7.69
N LEU A 45 2.85 -0.97 -6.77
CA LEU A 45 2.57 -0.77 -5.35
C LEU A 45 1.77 0.51 -5.08
N SER A 46 2.07 1.61 -5.79
CA SER A 46 1.35 2.87 -5.62
C SER A 46 -0.11 2.76 -6.08
N VAL A 47 -0.37 2.08 -7.20
CA VAL A 47 -1.74 1.81 -7.68
C VAL A 47 -2.52 0.99 -6.65
N PHE A 48 -1.91 -0.07 -6.11
CA PHE A 48 -2.55 -0.88 -5.06
C PHE A 48 -2.83 -0.09 -3.80
N ALA A 49 -1.90 0.77 -3.36
CA ALA A 49 -2.10 1.62 -2.19
C ALA A 49 -3.27 2.60 -2.38
N ILE A 50 -3.38 3.21 -3.55
CA ILE A 50 -4.49 4.12 -3.88
C ILE A 50 -5.82 3.37 -3.87
N LEU A 51 -5.89 2.20 -4.50
CA LEU A 51 -7.10 1.38 -4.50
C LEU A 51 -7.51 0.97 -3.08
N PHE A 52 -6.55 0.52 -2.28
CA PHE A 52 -6.78 0.16 -0.89
C PHE A 52 -7.30 1.34 -0.06
N TRP A 53 -6.72 2.53 -0.23
CA TRP A 53 -7.15 3.75 0.45
C TRP A 53 -8.60 4.12 0.14
N ASN A 54 -9.03 4.00 -1.12
CA ASN A 54 -10.41 4.27 -1.51
C ASN A 54 -11.40 3.29 -0.88
N VAL A 55 -11.06 1.99 -0.84
CA VAL A 55 -11.89 0.97 -0.20
C VAL A 55 -12.00 1.21 1.31
N ALA A 56 -10.90 1.55 1.96
CA ALA A 56 -10.87 1.87 3.38
C ALA A 56 -11.74 3.09 3.73
N LEU A 57 -11.71 4.14 2.90
CA LEU A 57 -12.55 5.33 3.07
C LEU A 57 -14.04 5.01 2.98
N VAL A 58 -14.46 4.20 2.02
CA VAL A 58 -15.87 3.82 1.87
C VAL A 58 -16.35 2.99 3.06
N LEU A 59 -15.53 2.04 3.53
CA LEU A 59 -15.84 1.25 4.72
C LEU A 59 -15.95 2.13 5.98
N TYR A 60 -15.04 3.09 6.12
CA TYR A 60 -15.06 4.05 7.24
C TYR A 60 -16.29 4.96 7.20
N ALA A 61 -16.66 5.47 6.02
CA ALA A 61 -17.85 6.30 5.84
C ALA A 61 -19.14 5.55 6.18
N LYS A 62 -19.21 4.25 5.85
CA LYS A 62 -20.34 3.39 6.22
C LYS A 62 -20.37 3.09 7.72
N SER A 63 -19.21 2.95 8.36
CA SER A 63 -19.15 2.71 9.82
C SER A 63 -19.47 3.95 10.65
N THR A 64 -19.40 5.15 10.07
CA THR A 64 -19.70 6.43 10.74
C THR A 64 -21.12 6.91 10.45
N GLU A 65 -22.07 5.97 10.39
CA GLU A 65 -23.48 6.31 10.38
C GLU A 65 -23.79 7.20 11.59
N PRO A 66 -24.42 8.36 11.37
CA PRO A 66 -24.65 9.32 12.42
C PRO A 66 -25.67 8.74 13.41
N VAL A 67 -25.32 8.73 14.70
CA VAL A 67 -26.20 8.28 15.81
C VAL A 67 -27.52 9.07 15.84
N TYR A 68 -27.52 10.27 15.27
CA TYR A 68 -28.70 11.11 15.13
C TYR A 68 -29.03 11.33 13.65
N PRO A 69 -30.33 11.31 13.27
CA PRO A 69 -30.74 11.56 11.91
C PRO A 69 -30.31 12.97 11.46
N ARG A 70 -29.65 13.05 10.30
CA ARG A 70 -29.27 14.34 9.70
C ARG A 70 -30.51 14.98 9.06
N GLY A 71 -30.72 16.27 9.32
CA GLY A 71 -31.83 17.03 8.71
C GLY A 71 -33.13 17.03 9.52
N THR A 72 -33.16 16.44 10.72
CA THR A 72 -34.29 16.60 11.64
C THR A 72 -34.13 17.88 12.45
N LEU A 73 -35.11 18.79 12.35
CA LEU A 73 -35.25 19.87 13.31
C LEU A 73 -35.63 19.22 14.65
N TYR A 74 -34.73 19.32 15.64
CA TYR A 74 -35.13 19.01 17.01
C TYR A 74 -36.26 19.96 17.38
N SER A 75 -37.33 19.45 17.98
CA SER A 75 -38.37 20.29 18.59
C SER A 75 -37.73 21.01 19.77
N SER A 76 -37.02 22.10 19.51
CA SER A 76 -36.57 23.02 20.54
C SER A 76 -37.83 23.76 21.00
N ILE A 77 -38.44 23.28 22.08
CA ILE A 77 -39.51 24.05 22.71
C ILE A 77 -38.84 25.29 23.28
N THR A 78 -39.18 26.43 22.69
CA THR A 78 -38.60 27.71 23.09
C THR A 78 -39.48 28.29 24.20
N PHE A 79 -38.92 29.02 25.16
CA PHE A 79 -39.72 29.68 26.21
C PHE A 79 -40.86 30.56 25.66
N ARG A 80 -40.77 30.99 24.40
CA ARG A 80 -41.81 31.74 23.68
C ARG A 80 -43.06 30.89 23.38
N ASP A 81 -42.92 29.58 23.17
CA ASP A 81 -44.04 28.67 22.84
C ASP A 81 -44.98 28.45 24.04
N PHE A 82 -44.49 28.69 25.26
CA PHE A 82 -45.29 28.65 26.48
C PHE A 82 -46.07 29.95 26.74
N LYS A 83 -45.77 31.04 26.03
CA LYS A 83 -46.42 32.34 26.23
C LYS A 83 -47.81 32.41 25.57
N ASP A 84 -48.02 31.63 24.51
CA ASP A 84 -49.29 31.57 23.76
C ASP A 84 -50.29 30.53 24.29
N LYS A 85 -49.91 29.72 25.29
CA LYS A 85 -50.89 28.91 26.03
C LYS A 85 -51.47 29.72 27.18
N LYS A 86 -52.45 30.57 26.88
CA LYS A 86 -53.32 31.21 27.87
C LYS A 86 -54.79 31.00 27.50
#